data_AF-A0A2S0L2W6-F1
#
_entry.id   AF-A0A2S0L2W6-F1
#
_cell.length_a   1.000
_cell.length_b   1.000
_cell.length_c   1.000
_cell.angle_alpha   90.00
_cell.angle_beta   90.00
_cell.angle_gamma   90.00
#
_symmetry.space_group_name_H-M   'P 1'
#
loop_
_entity.id
_entity.type
_entity.pdbx_description
1 polymer ?
#
loop_
_entity_poly.entity_id
_entity_poly.type
_entity_poly.pdbx_seq_one_letter_code
_entity_poly.pdbx_strand_id
1 'polypeptide(L)'
;MRKGKRVLITDGVNAGGEMLVRSFASYGASTAFFYSNSYDKAIALSKEVSALNIRCKISKLDSLWSALEVLRGYFDDEFDVLVFNIDISDNTSFDNMDGDKWRNKVIAEIDGLFYTIRALRPFLNRRCGSIIITAAKDENSGFSCDILESYIKGLTISLSKSLNDANINVNAIIYEKDDNASTHVADATRQLASTSSSFMTGQIIRL
;
A
#
# COMPACT_ATOMS: atom_id res chain seq x y z
N MET A 1 -0.36 -4.31 -17.41
CA MET A 1 -0.90 -2.97 -17.10
C MET A 1 -0.71 -2.05 -18.30
N ARG A 2 -1.61 -1.08 -18.56
CA ARG A 2 -1.41 -0.06 -19.62
C ARG A 2 -0.36 0.98 -19.18
N LYS A 3 0.45 1.46 -20.13
CA LYS A 3 1.37 2.61 -19.93
C LYS A 3 0.56 3.84 -19.50
N GLY A 4 1.10 4.65 -18.59
CA GLY A 4 0.51 5.91 -18.15
C GLY A 4 -0.46 5.84 -16.98
N LYS A 5 -0.65 4.68 -16.34
CA LYS A 5 -1.39 4.62 -15.06
C LYS A 5 -0.70 5.49 -14.00
N ARG A 6 -1.49 6.22 -13.21
CA ARG A 6 -1.03 7.01 -12.05
C ARG A 6 -1.11 6.14 -10.80
N VAL A 7 0.04 5.85 -10.20
CA VAL A 7 0.16 4.87 -9.12
C VAL A 7 0.81 5.51 -7.91
N LEU A 8 0.13 5.45 -6.76
CA LEU A 8 0.68 5.82 -5.46
C LEU A 8 1.01 4.56 -4.66
N ILE A 9 2.22 4.51 -4.09
CA ILE A 9 2.68 3.40 -3.24
C ILE A 9 3.03 3.94 -1.85
N THR A 10 2.44 3.42 -0.78
CA THR A 10 2.88 3.77 0.59
C THR A 10 4.18 3.04 0.93
N ASP A 11 4.96 3.59 1.87
CA ASP A 11 6.23 2.99 2.31
C ASP A 11 7.12 2.46 1.17
N GLY A 12 7.27 3.25 0.10
CA GLY A 12 7.94 2.84 -1.15
C GLY A 12 9.43 2.55 -1.04
N VAL A 13 10.02 2.64 0.15
CA VAL A 13 11.45 2.36 0.44
C VAL A 13 11.66 1.34 1.56
N ASN A 14 10.59 0.71 2.04
CA ASN A 14 10.61 -0.32 3.07
C ASN A 14 9.67 -1.46 2.67
N ALA A 15 9.73 -2.61 3.33
CA ALA A 15 8.73 -3.68 3.20
C ALA A 15 8.47 -4.15 1.75
N GLY A 16 9.50 -4.25 0.91
CA GLY A 16 9.33 -4.57 -0.53
C GLY A 16 8.75 -3.42 -1.38
N GLY A 17 8.53 -2.24 -0.80
CA GLY A 17 8.00 -1.07 -1.50
C GLY A 17 8.88 -0.63 -2.66
N GLU A 18 10.21 -0.72 -2.53
CA GLU A 18 11.12 -0.31 -3.62
C GLU A 18 10.92 -1.16 -4.87
N MET A 19 10.68 -2.46 -4.69
CA MET A 19 10.39 -3.39 -5.76
C MET A 19 9.07 -3.03 -6.45
N LEU A 20 8.03 -2.69 -5.68
CA LEU A 20 6.76 -2.23 -6.24
C LEU A 20 6.97 -0.95 -7.06
N VAL A 21 7.69 0.04 -6.52
CA VAL A 21 8.01 1.30 -7.20
C VAL A 21 8.75 1.04 -8.52
N ARG A 22 9.82 0.23 -8.49
CA ARG A 22 10.59 -0.17 -9.69
C ARG A 22 9.71 -0.90 -10.70
N SER A 23 8.86 -1.82 -10.24
CA SER A 23 7.98 -2.60 -11.11
C SER A 23 6.93 -1.72 -11.80
N PHE A 24 6.27 -0.81 -11.09
CA PHE A 24 5.31 0.09 -11.73
C PHE A 24 5.97 1.08 -12.69
N ALA A 25 7.09 1.68 -12.28
CA ALA A 25 7.82 2.65 -13.10
C ALA A 25 8.40 2.02 -14.38
N SER A 26 9.01 0.82 -14.29
CA SER A 26 9.55 0.10 -15.46
C SER A 26 8.48 -0.27 -16.50
N TYR A 27 7.22 -0.44 -16.08
CA TYR A 27 6.08 -0.65 -16.99
C TYR A 27 5.42 0.66 -17.46
N GLY A 28 6.04 1.80 -17.17
CA GLY A 28 5.66 3.12 -17.67
C GLY A 28 4.47 3.76 -16.94
N ALA A 29 4.23 3.41 -15.68
CA ALA A 29 3.32 4.17 -14.82
C ALA A 29 3.94 5.50 -14.38
N SER A 30 3.12 6.55 -14.29
CA SER A 30 3.47 7.73 -13.51
C SER A 30 3.38 7.35 -12.03
N THR A 31 4.52 7.27 -11.37
CA THR A 31 4.62 6.67 -10.03
C THR A 31 4.97 7.73 -9.00
N ALA A 32 4.24 7.72 -7.89
CA ALA A 32 4.58 8.47 -6.67
C ALA A 32 4.65 7.49 -5.50
N PHE A 33 5.47 7.79 -4.50
CA PHE A 33 5.54 6.97 -3.30
C PHE A 33 5.77 7.77 -2.03
N PHE A 34 5.26 7.25 -0.93
CA PHE A 34 5.47 7.80 0.40
C PHE A 34 6.70 7.20 1.07
N TYR A 35 7.39 8.01 1.85
CA TYR A 35 8.42 7.58 2.80
C TYR A 35 8.31 8.39 4.09
N SER A 36 8.71 7.82 5.23
CA SER A 36 8.66 8.51 6.52
C SER A 36 10.02 9.08 6.94
N ASN A 37 11.01 8.21 7.10
CA ASN A 37 12.32 8.53 7.68
C ASN A 37 13.50 8.26 6.74
N SER A 38 13.32 7.48 5.67
CA SER A 38 14.41 7.00 4.79
C SER A 38 14.67 7.96 3.61
N TYR A 39 15.07 9.20 3.90
CA TYR A 39 15.26 10.25 2.89
C TYR A 39 16.25 9.85 1.79
N ASP A 40 17.44 9.38 2.16
CA ASP A 40 18.49 9.06 1.17
C ASP A 40 18.07 7.94 0.22
N LYS A 41 17.41 6.89 0.76
CA LYS A 41 16.82 5.81 -0.06
C LYS A 41 15.75 6.34 -1.01
N ALA A 42 14.88 7.22 -0.51
CA ALA A 42 13.80 7.80 -1.31
C ALA A 42 14.35 8.65 -2.47
N ILE A 43 15.37 9.46 -2.22
CA ILE A 43 16.02 10.25 -3.27
C ILE A 43 16.75 9.35 -4.28
N ALA A 44 17.46 8.32 -3.82
CA ALA A 44 18.14 7.38 -4.71
C ALA A 44 17.14 6.66 -5.63
N LEU A 45 16.06 6.11 -5.07
CA LEU A 45 15.01 5.43 -5.84
C LEU A 45 14.29 6.38 -6.80
N SER A 46 13.98 7.60 -6.34
CA SER A 46 13.35 8.64 -7.17
C SER A 46 14.19 8.97 -8.40
N LYS A 47 15.51 9.10 -8.23
CA LYS A 47 16.45 9.31 -9.35
C LYS A 47 16.56 8.10 -10.27
N GLU A 48 16.59 6.90 -9.70
CA GLU A 48 16.72 5.64 -10.44
C GLU A 48 15.55 5.44 -11.41
N VAL A 49 14.31 5.65 -10.94
CA VAL A 49 13.10 5.29 -11.71
C VAL A 49 12.25 6.47 -12.14
N SER A 50 12.70 7.70 -11.89
CA SER A 50 11.95 8.94 -12.19
C SER A 50 10.56 8.99 -11.53
N ALA A 51 10.43 8.46 -10.31
CA ALA A 51 9.20 8.50 -9.52
C ALA A 51 9.21 9.67 -8.52
N LEU A 52 8.04 10.25 -8.23
CA LEU A 52 7.92 11.30 -7.22
C LEU A 52 8.01 10.69 -5.81
N ASN A 53 8.97 11.14 -5.00
CA ASN A 53 9.01 10.80 -3.59
C ASN A 53 8.31 11.89 -2.76
N ILE A 54 7.49 11.50 -1.78
CA ILE A 54 6.77 12.43 -0.89
C ILE A 54 6.96 11.97 0.55
N ARG A 55 7.42 12.88 1.43
CA ARG A 55 7.54 12.55 2.85
C ARG A 55 6.16 12.48 3.50
N CYS A 56 5.76 11.31 3.96
CA CYS A 56 4.48 11.09 4.62
C CYS A 56 4.57 10.00 5.70
N LYS A 57 4.16 10.33 6.93
CA LYS A 57 3.90 9.35 7.98
C LYS A 57 2.39 9.06 8.00
N ILE A 58 1.99 7.91 7.46
CA ILE A 58 0.60 7.52 7.23
C ILE A 58 -0.25 7.43 8.51
N SER A 59 0.37 7.16 9.67
CA SER A 59 -0.30 7.20 10.98
C SER A 59 -0.54 8.60 11.54
N LYS A 60 -0.22 9.67 10.78
CA LYS A 60 -0.46 11.06 11.17
C LYS A 60 -1.27 11.79 10.09
N LEU A 61 -2.50 12.18 10.42
CA LEU A 61 -3.41 12.88 9.50
C LEU A 61 -2.77 14.15 8.91
N ASP A 62 -2.13 15.00 9.72
CA ASP A 62 -1.49 16.23 9.22
C ASP A 62 -0.39 15.95 8.18
N SER A 63 0.32 14.83 8.34
CA SER A 63 1.33 14.40 7.37
C SER A 63 0.67 13.94 6.07
N LEU A 64 -0.45 13.22 6.15
CA LEU A 64 -1.23 12.81 4.98
C LEU A 64 -1.79 14.03 4.23
N TRP A 65 -2.34 15.02 4.94
CA TRP A 65 -2.86 16.24 4.32
C TRP A 65 -1.78 17.01 3.57
N SER A 66 -0.59 17.13 4.16
CA SER A 66 0.55 17.79 3.50
C SER A 66 1.00 17.02 2.24
N ALA A 67 1.02 15.69 2.31
CA ALA A 67 1.39 14.83 1.20
C ALA A 67 0.35 14.87 0.06
N LEU A 68 -0.93 14.98 0.40
CA LEU A 68 -2.04 15.09 -0.54
C LEU A 68 -1.92 16.33 -1.44
N GLU A 69 -1.56 17.49 -0.89
CA GLU A 69 -1.40 18.71 -1.70
C GLU A 69 -0.32 18.55 -2.78
N VAL A 70 0.79 17.89 -2.45
CA VAL A 70 1.85 17.57 -3.42
C VAL A 70 1.36 16.55 -4.46
N LEU A 71 0.66 15.51 -4.00
CA LEU A 71 0.13 14.45 -4.86
C LEU A 71 -0.87 14.99 -5.88
N ARG A 72 -1.76 15.89 -5.46
CA ARG A 72 -2.78 16.53 -6.30
C ARG A 72 -2.15 17.29 -7.46
N GLY A 73 -1.10 18.06 -7.20
CA GLY A 73 -0.35 18.77 -8.24
C GLY A 73 0.40 17.85 -9.20
N TYR A 74 0.87 16.69 -8.74
CA TYR A 74 1.60 15.74 -9.59
C TYR A 74 0.69 14.89 -10.48
N PHE A 75 -0.50 14.56 -10.01
CA PHE A 75 -1.42 13.65 -10.68
C PHE A 75 -2.66 14.33 -11.27
N ASP A 76 -2.73 15.67 -11.25
CA ASP A 76 -3.86 16.47 -11.69
C ASP A 76 -5.18 16.04 -10.99
N ASP A 77 -5.15 16.06 -9.65
CA ASP A 77 -6.30 15.76 -8.77
C ASP A 77 -6.91 14.34 -8.87
N GLU A 78 -6.33 13.41 -9.63
CA GLU A 78 -6.86 12.06 -9.75
C GLU A 78 -5.74 11.02 -9.93
N PHE A 79 -5.88 9.81 -9.40
CA PHE A 79 -4.95 8.72 -9.68
C PHE A 79 -5.67 7.36 -9.76
N ASP A 80 -5.02 6.35 -10.33
CA ASP A 80 -5.71 5.12 -10.73
C ASP A 80 -5.50 3.96 -9.75
N VAL A 81 -4.36 3.95 -9.04
CA VAL A 81 -3.98 2.82 -8.17
C VAL A 81 -3.38 3.33 -6.88
N LEU A 82 -3.91 2.86 -5.75
CA LEU A 82 -3.27 2.94 -4.44
C LEU A 82 -2.72 1.55 -4.11
N VAL A 83 -1.40 1.43 -3.96
CA VAL A 83 -0.78 0.27 -3.32
C VAL A 83 -0.44 0.65 -1.89
N PHE A 84 -1.24 0.15 -0.95
CA PHE A 84 -0.94 0.30 0.47
C PHE A 84 0.01 -0.82 0.87
N ASN A 85 1.30 -0.53 0.85
CA ASN A 85 2.35 -1.46 1.23
C ASN A 85 2.70 -1.32 2.71
N ILE A 86 2.81 -2.45 3.40
CA ILE A 86 3.04 -2.53 4.84
C ILE A 86 3.89 -3.76 5.21
N ASP A 87 4.73 -3.58 6.21
CA ASP A 87 5.40 -4.66 6.93
C ASP A 87 4.61 -4.98 8.20
N ILE A 88 4.02 -6.17 8.30
CA ILE A 88 3.27 -6.59 9.48
C ILE A 88 4.10 -7.54 10.37
N SER A 89 5.38 -7.76 10.06
CA SER A 89 6.26 -8.61 10.85
C SER A 89 6.48 -8.05 12.24
N ASP A 90 6.03 -8.79 13.25
CA ASP A 90 6.32 -8.51 14.65
C ASP A 90 6.25 -9.83 15.43
N ASN A 91 7.32 -10.16 16.13
CA ASN A 91 7.48 -11.41 16.88
C ASN A 91 7.15 -11.24 18.38
N THR A 92 6.53 -10.12 18.75
CA THR A 92 6.14 -9.86 20.13
C THR A 92 5.06 -10.86 20.55
N SER A 93 5.35 -11.69 21.57
CA SER A 93 4.36 -12.60 22.15
C SER A 93 3.26 -11.83 22.89
N PHE A 94 2.11 -12.48 23.12
CA PHE A 94 0.99 -11.90 23.85
C PHE A 94 1.41 -11.37 25.23
N ASP A 95 2.16 -12.16 26.00
CA ASP A 95 2.61 -11.78 27.35
C ASP A 95 3.58 -10.59 27.36
N ASN A 96 4.29 -10.35 26.25
CA ASN A 96 5.28 -9.27 26.11
C ASN A 96 4.72 -8.04 25.38
N MET A 97 3.45 -8.08 24.99
CA MET A 97 2.74 -6.97 24.34
C MET A 97 2.18 -6.03 25.40
N ASP A 98 2.96 -5.02 25.75
CA ASP A 98 2.48 -3.93 26.61
C ASP A 98 1.57 -2.94 25.85
N GLY A 99 0.89 -2.07 26.60
CA GLY A 99 -0.05 -1.11 26.04
C GLY A 99 0.59 -0.08 25.09
N ASP A 100 1.86 0.24 25.27
CA ASP A 100 2.55 1.23 24.44
C ASP A 100 3.01 0.60 23.12
N LYS A 101 3.53 -0.64 23.15
CA LYS A 101 3.81 -1.43 21.94
C LYS A 101 2.52 -1.67 21.16
N TRP A 102 1.44 -2.05 21.83
CA TRP A 102 0.14 -2.26 21.20
C TRP A 102 -0.33 -1.00 20.45
N ARG A 103 -0.29 0.17 21.11
CA ARG A 103 -0.71 1.43 20.48
C ARG A 103 0.22 1.85 19.34
N ASN A 104 1.53 1.78 19.55
CA ASN A 104 2.50 2.31 18.60
C ASN A 104 2.80 1.40 17.41
N LYS A 105 2.48 0.10 17.51
CA LYS A 105 2.61 -0.86 16.41
C LYS A 105 1.25 -1.23 15.82
N VAL A 106 0.41 -1.93 16.58
CA VAL A 106 -0.82 -2.53 16.05
C VAL A 106 -1.85 -1.45 15.71
N ILE A 107 -2.17 -0.58 16.66
CA ILE A 107 -3.17 0.48 16.44
C ILE A 107 -2.68 1.49 15.41
N ALA A 108 -1.41 1.88 15.46
CA ALA A 108 -0.84 2.82 14.50
C ALA A 108 -0.94 2.33 13.04
N GLU A 109 -0.77 1.03 12.78
CA GLU A 109 -0.94 0.45 11.44
C GLU A 109 -2.40 0.36 11.01
N ILE A 110 -3.30 -0.06 11.93
CA ILE A 110 -4.75 -0.07 11.69
C ILE A 110 -5.24 1.34 11.31
N ASP A 111 -4.87 2.33 12.12
CA ASP A 111 -5.21 3.73 11.89
C ASP A 111 -4.59 4.25 10.60
N GLY A 112 -3.30 3.97 10.37
CA GLY A 112 -2.58 4.39 9.17
C GLY A 112 -3.24 3.89 7.89
N LEU A 113 -3.65 2.63 7.86
CA LEU A 113 -4.32 2.02 6.72
C LEU A 113 -5.71 2.62 6.50
N PHE A 114 -6.51 2.74 7.56
CA PHE A 114 -7.83 3.36 7.48
C PHE A 114 -7.77 4.82 7.03
N TYR A 115 -6.95 5.65 7.68
CA TYR A 115 -6.83 7.07 7.39
C TYR A 115 -6.32 7.33 5.98
N THR A 116 -5.33 6.56 5.53
CA THR A 116 -4.75 6.71 4.19
C THR A 116 -5.81 6.43 3.12
N ILE A 117 -6.50 5.29 3.20
CA ILE A 117 -7.56 4.96 2.24
C ILE A 117 -8.68 6.01 2.29
N ARG A 118 -9.13 6.40 3.49
CA ARG A 118 -10.21 7.38 3.67
C ARG A 118 -9.87 8.74 3.07
N ALA A 119 -8.63 9.21 3.26
CA ALA A 119 -8.17 10.50 2.77
C ALA A 119 -7.91 10.49 1.26
N LEU A 120 -7.44 9.38 0.70
CA LEU A 120 -7.09 9.26 -0.72
C LEU A 120 -8.26 8.85 -1.61
N ARG A 121 -9.27 8.16 -1.07
CA ARG A 121 -10.44 7.66 -1.84
C ARG A 121 -11.11 8.72 -2.73
N PRO A 122 -11.28 9.99 -2.33
CA PRO A 122 -11.87 11.01 -3.19
C PRO A 122 -11.12 11.26 -4.51
N PHE A 123 -9.82 10.96 -4.55
CA PHE A 123 -8.93 11.19 -5.70
C PHE A 123 -8.70 9.92 -6.53
N LEU A 124 -9.24 8.77 -6.12
CA LEU A 124 -9.18 7.55 -6.91
C LEU A 124 -10.13 7.65 -8.11
N ASN A 125 -9.61 7.28 -9.29
CA ASN A 125 -10.35 7.26 -10.54
C ASN A 125 -11.57 6.34 -10.44
N ARG A 126 -12.78 6.91 -10.59
CA ARG A 126 -14.05 6.16 -10.47
C ARG A 126 -14.39 5.27 -11.67
N ARG A 127 -13.53 5.20 -12.67
CA ARG A 127 -13.70 4.32 -13.85
C ARG A 127 -12.79 3.11 -13.81
N CYS A 128 -11.63 3.22 -13.16
CA CYS A 128 -10.64 2.14 -13.13
C CYS A 128 -9.75 2.11 -11.88
N GLY A 129 -10.28 2.61 -10.77
CA GLY A 129 -9.62 2.69 -9.48
C GLY A 129 -9.34 1.32 -8.88
N SER A 130 -8.16 1.15 -8.30
CA SER A 130 -7.76 -0.08 -7.61
C SER A 130 -7.01 0.26 -6.32
N ILE A 131 -7.42 -0.36 -5.23
CA ILE A 131 -6.71 -0.36 -3.94
C ILE A 131 -6.17 -1.76 -3.74
N ILE A 132 -4.85 -1.85 -3.57
CA ILE A 132 -4.16 -3.12 -3.36
C ILE A 132 -3.39 -3.01 -2.06
N ILE A 133 -3.73 -3.83 -1.09
CA ILE A 133 -2.99 -3.89 0.18
C ILE A 133 -1.93 -4.99 0.03
N THR A 134 -0.65 -4.64 0.13
CA THR A 134 0.45 -5.61 0.12
C THR A 134 1.04 -5.69 1.52
N ALA A 135 0.90 -6.84 2.16
CA ALA A 135 1.34 -7.08 3.53
C ALA A 135 2.45 -8.13 3.56
N ALA A 136 3.66 -7.67 3.87
CA ALA A 136 4.81 -8.54 4.07
C ALA A 136 4.82 -9.06 5.51
N LYS A 137 5.08 -10.37 5.68
CA LYS A 137 5.30 -10.98 7.00
C LYS A 137 6.56 -11.85 6.99
N ASP A 138 7.09 -12.14 8.17
CA ASP A 138 8.18 -13.10 8.36
C ASP A 138 7.60 -14.46 8.78
N GLU A 139 8.34 -15.56 8.58
CA GLU A 139 7.92 -16.91 9.00
C GLU A 139 7.55 -16.98 10.49
N ASN A 140 8.32 -16.27 11.34
CA ASN A 140 8.18 -16.29 12.80
C ASN A 140 7.28 -15.15 13.34
N SER A 141 6.35 -14.65 12.52
CA SER A 141 5.47 -13.56 12.94
C SER A 141 4.49 -14.03 14.04
N GLY A 142 4.28 -13.18 15.05
CA GLY A 142 3.55 -13.50 16.27
C GLY A 142 2.16 -12.85 16.36
N PHE A 143 1.67 -12.69 17.59
CA PHE A 143 0.29 -12.27 17.92
C PHE A 143 -0.20 -11.02 17.16
N SER A 144 0.60 -9.97 17.10
CA SER A 144 0.25 -8.72 16.41
C SER A 144 0.10 -8.88 14.90
N CYS A 145 0.92 -9.72 14.28
CA CYS A 145 0.82 -10.02 12.85
C CYS A 145 -0.52 -10.70 12.54
N ASP A 146 -0.95 -11.69 13.34
CA ASP A 146 -2.22 -12.38 13.15
C ASP A 146 -3.43 -11.42 13.25
N ILE A 147 -3.37 -10.47 14.18
CA ILE A 147 -4.37 -9.42 14.34
C ILE A 147 -4.40 -8.51 13.10
N LEU A 148 -3.24 -8.03 12.65
CA LEU A 148 -3.14 -7.15 11.47
C LEU A 148 -3.59 -7.88 10.20
N GLU A 149 -3.23 -9.14 10.02
CA GLU A 149 -3.66 -9.96 8.89
C GLU A 149 -5.20 -10.12 8.89
N SER A 150 -5.79 -10.38 10.06
CA SER A 150 -7.24 -10.47 10.21
C SER A 150 -7.94 -9.14 9.93
N TYR A 151 -7.36 -8.03 10.39
CA TYR A 151 -7.85 -6.68 10.08
C TYR A 151 -7.82 -6.39 8.59
N ILE A 152 -6.69 -6.66 7.92
CA ILE A 152 -6.53 -6.45 6.47
C ILE A 152 -7.60 -7.24 5.72
N LYS A 153 -7.80 -8.52 6.04
CA LYS A 153 -8.84 -9.34 5.40
C LYS A 153 -10.24 -8.77 5.57
N GLY A 154 -10.60 -8.44 6.81
CA GLY A 154 -11.92 -7.89 7.12
C GLY A 154 -12.15 -6.55 6.41
N LEU A 155 -11.14 -5.69 6.41
CA LEU A 155 -11.20 -4.40 5.74
C LEU A 155 -11.29 -4.54 4.22
N THR A 156 -10.49 -5.41 3.60
CA THR A 156 -10.55 -5.65 2.15
C THR A 156 -11.96 -6.07 1.72
N ILE A 157 -12.57 -7.03 2.42
CA ILE A 157 -13.93 -7.51 2.12
C ILE A 157 -14.98 -6.42 2.39
N SER A 158 -14.80 -5.62 3.43
CA SER A 158 -15.72 -4.53 3.75
C SER A 158 -15.66 -3.42 2.70
N LEU A 159 -14.45 -2.95 2.37
CA LEU A 159 -14.24 -1.89 1.39
C LEU A 159 -14.60 -2.32 -0.02
N SER A 160 -14.38 -3.58 -0.40
CA SER A 160 -14.77 -4.08 -1.72
C SER A 160 -16.28 -3.95 -1.95
N LYS A 161 -17.08 -4.14 -0.91
CA LYS A 161 -18.54 -3.94 -0.95
C LYS A 161 -18.88 -2.45 -0.92
N SER A 162 -18.32 -1.69 0.02
CA SER A 162 -18.63 -0.27 0.21
C SER A 162 -18.19 0.63 -0.95
N LEU A 163 -17.17 0.24 -1.71
CA LEU A 163 -16.63 1.02 -2.82
C LEU A 163 -17.04 0.49 -4.20
N ASN A 164 -17.87 -0.56 -4.24
CA ASN A 164 -18.33 -1.16 -5.50
C ASN A 164 -19.08 -0.14 -6.38
N ASP A 165 -19.96 0.67 -5.79
CA ASP A 165 -20.73 1.70 -6.53
C ASP A 165 -19.84 2.82 -7.10
N ALA A 166 -18.62 2.96 -6.59
CA ALA A 166 -17.62 3.89 -7.11
C ALA A 166 -16.70 3.25 -8.17
N ASN A 167 -16.95 2.00 -8.56
CA ASN A 167 -16.09 1.15 -9.41
C ASN A 167 -14.62 1.14 -8.96
N ILE A 168 -14.39 1.07 -7.64
CA ILE A 168 -13.06 0.92 -7.06
C ILE A 168 -12.92 -0.49 -6.55
N ASN A 169 -11.95 -1.23 -7.10
CA ASN A 169 -11.65 -2.58 -6.64
C ASN A 169 -10.72 -2.54 -5.45
N VAL A 170 -10.92 -3.46 -4.50
CA VAL A 170 -10.10 -3.56 -3.30
C VAL A 170 -9.67 -4.99 -3.11
N ASN A 171 -8.37 -5.25 -3.11
CA ASN A 171 -7.81 -6.59 -2.93
C ASN A 171 -6.61 -6.54 -1.98
N ALA A 172 -6.22 -7.69 -1.43
CA ALA A 172 -5.02 -7.82 -0.62
C ALA A 172 -4.12 -8.95 -1.11
N ILE A 173 -2.83 -8.75 -0.96
CA ILE A 173 -1.77 -9.75 -1.13
C ILE A 173 -1.04 -9.83 0.20
N ILE A 174 -1.00 -11.02 0.80
CA ILE A 174 -0.22 -11.31 2.00
C ILE A 174 0.88 -12.26 1.60
N TYR A 175 2.13 -11.94 1.91
CA TYR A 175 3.27 -12.72 1.45
C TYR A 175 4.38 -12.84 2.48
N GLU A 176 5.15 -13.92 2.40
CA GLU A 176 6.34 -14.11 3.21
C GLU A 176 7.55 -13.41 2.58
N LYS A 177 8.39 -12.77 3.40
CA LYS A 177 9.62 -12.13 2.92
C LYS A 177 10.66 -13.18 2.57
N ASP A 178 10.64 -13.62 1.32
CA ASP A 178 11.76 -14.32 0.70
C ASP A 178 12.18 -13.63 -0.61
N ASP A 179 13.39 -13.93 -1.10
CA ASP A 179 13.94 -13.30 -2.31
C ASP A 179 13.12 -13.61 -3.58
N ASN A 180 12.40 -14.75 -3.63
CA ASN A 180 11.62 -15.20 -4.78
C ASN A 180 10.20 -14.59 -4.81
N ALA A 181 9.60 -14.33 -3.65
CA ALA A 181 8.28 -13.77 -3.47
C ALA A 181 8.19 -12.37 -4.06
N SER A 182 9.31 -11.63 -4.05
CA SER A 182 9.42 -10.28 -4.59
C SER A 182 8.84 -10.15 -6.02
N THR A 183 9.31 -10.98 -6.95
CA THR A 183 8.88 -10.92 -8.36
C THR A 183 7.40 -11.26 -8.50
N HIS A 184 6.93 -12.30 -7.81
CA HIS A 184 5.53 -12.73 -7.86
C HIS A 184 4.57 -11.70 -7.28
N VAL A 185 4.94 -11.06 -6.17
CA VAL A 185 4.15 -9.99 -5.54
C VAL A 185 4.04 -8.78 -6.48
N ALA A 186 5.15 -8.38 -7.10
CA ALA A 186 5.15 -7.25 -8.05
C ALA A 186 4.25 -7.54 -9.27
N ASP A 187 4.32 -8.75 -9.82
CA ASP A 187 3.51 -9.19 -10.96
C ASP A 187 2.02 -9.26 -10.61
N ALA A 188 1.68 -9.90 -9.48
CA ALA A 188 0.32 -9.98 -8.98
C ALA A 188 -0.27 -8.58 -8.71
N THR A 189 0.51 -7.69 -8.10
CA THR A 189 0.08 -6.30 -7.83
C THR A 189 -0.20 -5.55 -9.14
N ARG A 190 0.66 -5.68 -10.16
CA ARG A 190 0.42 -5.07 -11.48
C ARG A 190 -0.76 -5.68 -12.22
N GLN A 191 -1.05 -6.98 -12.01
CA GLN A 191 -2.22 -7.64 -12.57
C GLN A 191 -3.49 -7.08 -11.93
N LEU A 192 -3.58 -6.99 -10.60
CA LEU A 192 -4.71 -6.37 -9.88
C LEU A 192 -4.90 -4.89 -10.21
N ALA A 193 -3.81 -4.18 -10.55
CA ALA A 193 -3.85 -2.80 -11.02
C ALA A 193 -4.37 -2.66 -12.48
N SER A 194 -4.43 -3.76 -13.23
CA SER A 194 -4.80 -3.75 -14.64
C SER A 194 -6.31 -3.67 -14.86
N THR A 195 -6.73 -3.03 -15.96
CA THR A 195 -8.15 -2.96 -16.35
C THR A 195 -8.71 -4.35 -16.68
N SER A 196 -7.89 -5.30 -17.11
CA SER A 196 -8.31 -6.70 -17.33
C SER A 196 -8.73 -7.40 -16.05
N SER A 197 -8.41 -6.86 -14.89
CA SER A 197 -8.79 -7.37 -13.58
C SER A 197 -9.90 -6.54 -12.93
N SER A 198 -10.65 -5.75 -13.71
CA SER A 198 -11.71 -4.87 -13.20
C SER A 198 -12.86 -5.61 -12.50
N PHE A 199 -12.98 -6.93 -12.72
CA PHE A 199 -13.97 -7.79 -12.05
C PHE A 199 -13.45 -8.39 -10.73
N MET A 200 -12.16 -8.28 -10.42
CA MET A 200 -11.58 -8.84 -9.19
C MET A 200 -11.59 -7.80 -8.08
N THR A 201 -12.44 -8.04 -7.08
CA THR A 201 -12.52 -7.25 -5.85
C THR A 201 -12.83 -8.16 -4.66
N GLY A 202 -12.42 -7.76 -3.47
CA GLY A 202 -12.57 -8.53 -2.23
C GLY A 202 -11.66 -9.76 -2.11
N GLN A 203 -10.66 -9.90 -2.99
CA GLN A 203 -9.78 -11.07 -2.98
C GLN A 203 -8.66 -10.93 -1.96
N ILE A 204 -8.34 -12.05 -1.31
CA ILE A 204 -7.19 -12.20 -0.42
C ILE A 204 -6.26 -13.24 -1.05
N ILE A 205 -5.14 -12.78 -1.58
CA ILE A 205 -4.14 -13.63 -2.26
C ILE A 205 -3.00 -13.88 -1.28
N ARG A 206 -2.54 -15.14 -1.22
CA ARG A 206 -1.33 -15.52 -0.46
C ARG A 206 -0.25 -15.93 -1.43
N LEU A 207 0.96 -15.40 -1.22
CA LEU A 207 2.15 -15.70 -2.02
C LEU A 207 3.31 -16.10 -1.13
#